data_AF-A0A1M6NAM0-F1
#
_entry.id   AF-A0A1M6NAM0-F1
#
_cell.length_a   1.000
_cell.length_b   1.000
_cell.length_c   1.000
_cell.angle_alpha   90.00
_cell.angle_beta   90.00
_cell.angle_gamma   90.00
#
_symmetry.space_group_name_H-M   'P 1'
#
loop_
_entity.id
_entity.type
_entity.pdbx_description
1 polymer ?
#
loop_
_entity_poly.entity_id
_entity_poly.type
_entity_poly.pdbx_seq_one_letter_code
_entity_poly.pdbx_strand_id
1 'polypeptide(L)'
;MFKIKYGFIKPSIDAHTMGLYSASELLKECGYDVLIADEKISLALDNIRYEENRNKIITWLKENGITHIGISYRLDEIEAANIMGFLVYTLKNSRMFSYQGGQIFSVIFGGLPKACEIIDREHNGFVKTFIGGETPYEFLTKIGVPDEKIPKSIIEGSFYDENRLSIGKEIIKSGKYQLIKPIDRSGYKEFGTKKDSVIKRLEHNLNNKFLPLMRAHVGPYSSTKNRIDSVKEFLLWAKKLADAGYLDILSIGTSQLTQSNFGEDWGDKPNGGGVPINSPEEYKQIWQCSRPLLIRTYAGTKNIPQLAKIHEETINICWHALSLWWFNKLDGRGPYDLYTNLLQHVETMKYIAKTNKPLEPNVSHHFSFRGGDDVTYIVTAYLAAKLAKKWVLKL
;
A
#
# COMPACT_ATOMS: atom_id res chain seq x y z
N MET A 1 -28.09 12.81 25.93
CA MET A 1 -26.70 12.32 25.80
C MET A 1 -26.55 11.82 24.37
N PHE A 2 -25.59 12.32 23.60
CA PHE A 2 -25.40 11.84 22.22
C PHE A 2 -25.00 10.35 22.24
N LYS A 3 -25.64 9.52 21.40
CA LYS A 3 -25.18 8.14 21.19
C LYS A 3 -23.82 8.19 20.50
N ILE A 4 -22.82 7.49 21.04
CA ILE A 4 -21.48 7.47 20.45
C ILE A 4 -21.56 6.79 19.08
N LYS A 5 -21.14 7.53 18.06
CA LYS A 5 -21.05 7.09 16.67
C LYS A 5 -19.79 7.63 16.02
N TYR A 6 -19.01 6.73 15.43
CA TYR A 6 -17.78 7.02 14.73
C TYR A 6 -18.05 7.20 13.24
N GLY A 7 -17.49 8.25 12.64
CA GLY A 7 -17.52 8.49 11.21
C GLY A 7 -16.11 8.46 10.64
N PHE A 8 -15.84 7.60 9.66
CA PHE A 8 -14.54 7.52 9.00
C PHE A 8 -14.60 7.99 7.54
N ILE A 9 -13.62 8.79 7.12
CA ILE A 9 -13.49 9.31 5.77
C ILE A 9 -12.05 9.13 5.29
N LYS A 10 -11.87 8.89 3.98
CA LYS A 10 -10.59 9.01 3.29
C LYS A 10 -10.80 9.80 1.98
N PRO A 11 -9.76 10.46 1.44
CA PRO A 11 -9.81 11.01 0.08
C PRO A 11 -10.12 9.91 -0.93
N SER A 12 -10.83 10.24 -2.02
CA SER A 12 -11.18 9.28 -3.07
C SER A 12 -9.91 8.75 -3.76
N ILE A 13 -8.92 9.62 -3.93
CA ILE A 13 -7.63 9.32 -4.58
C ILE A 13 -6.74 8.36 -3.77
N ASP A 14 -6.97 8.21 -2.46
CA ASP A 14 -6.17 7.33 -1.62
C ASP A 14 -6.72 5.91 -1.66
N ALA A 15 -5.98 4.99 -2.29
CA ALA A 15 -6.37 3.59 -2.39
C ALA A 15 -6.19 2.79 -1.07
N HIS A 16 -5.59 3.38 -0.03
CA HIS A 16 -5.32 2.69 1.23
C HIS A 16 -6.56 2.68 2.14
N THR A 17 -7.20 1.51 2.25
CA THR A 17 -8.44 1.34 3.02
C THR A 17 -8.32 0.43 4.24
N MET A 18 -7.25 -0.38 4.32
CA MET A 18 -7.13 -1.45 5.31
C MET A 18 -7.17 -0.95 6.76
N GLY A 19 -6.48 0.14 7.08
CA GLY A 19 -6.49 0.72 8.42
C GLY A 19 -7.87 1.24 8.81
N LEU A 20 -8.59 1.85 7.87
CA LEU A 20 -9.93 2.38 8.07
C LEU A 20 -10.95 1.25 8.34
N TYR A 21 -10.89 0.16 7.57
CA TYR A 21 -11.77 -0.99 7.80
C TYR A 21 -11.44 -1.71 9.12
N SER A 22 -10.15 -1.90 9.43
CA SER A 22 -9.74 -2.49 10.71
C SER A 22 -10.25 -1.69 11.90
N ALA A 23 -10.06 -0.36 11.90
CA ALA A 23 -10.59 0.53 12.93
C ALA A 23 -12.12 0.45 13.06
N SER A 24 -12.82 0.37 11.92
CA SER A 24 -14.28 0.20 11.89
C SER A 24 -14.73 -1.11 12.54
N GLU A 25 -14.12 -2.23 12.17
CA GLU A 25 -14.51 -3.54 12.72
C GLU A 25 -14.19 -3.64 14.21
N LEU A 26 -13.02 -3.18 14.66
CA LEU A 26 -12.67 -3.14 16.09
C LEU A 26 -13.69 -2.35 16.93
N LEU A 27 -14.15 -1.21 16.42
CA LEU A 27 -15.16 -0.39 17.09
C LEU A 27 -16.54 -1.05 17.11
N LYS A 28 -16.94 -1.74 16.03
CA LYS A 28 -18.19 -2.51 15.99
C LYS A 28 -18.15 -3.70 16.95
N GLU A 29 -17.01 -4.39 17.07
CA GLU A 29 -16.81 -5.47 18.04
C GLU A 29 -16.93 -4.96 19.49
N CYS A 30 -16.56 -3.70 19.75
CA CYS A 30 -16.78 -3.04 21.04
C CYS A 30 -18.22 -2.49 21.24
N GLY A 31 -19.12 -2.75 20.28
CA GLY A 31 -20.54 -2.37 20.34
C GLY A 31 -20.85 -0.92 19.96
N TYR A 32 -19.98 -0.25 19.20
CA TYR A 32 -20.21 1.11 18.72
C TYR A 32 -20.80 1.15 17.31
N ASP A 33 -21.59 2.21 17.04
CA ASP A 33 -22.04 2.50 15.68
C ASP A 33 -20.90 3.13 14.89
N VAL A 34 -20.63 2.61 13.70
CA VAL A 34 -19.60 3.13 12.80
C VAL A 34 -20.20 3.38 11.41
N LEU A 35 -19.88 4.54 10.83
CA LEU A 35 -20.24 4.90 9.47
C LEU A 35 -18.97 5.24 8.67
N ILE A 36 -18.80 4.59 7.53
CA ILE A 36 -17.76 4.94 6.56
C ILE A 36 -18.40 5.82 5.49
N ALA A 37 -17.77 6.96 5.19
CA ALA A 37 -18.22 7.88 4.16
C ALA A 37 -18.28 7.22 2.78
N ASP A 38 -19.26 7.64 1.99
CA ASP A 38 -19.40 7.24 0.60
C ASP A 38 -18.43 8.00 -0.33
N GLU A 39 -18.52 7.71 -1.62
CA GLU A 39 -17.70 8.36 -2.65
C GLU A 39 -17.93 9.87 -2.73
N LYS A 40 -19.18 10.33 -2.52
CA LYS A 40 -19.51 11.77 -2.58
C LYS A 40 -18.79 12.55 -1.50
N ILE A 41 -18.75 12.04 -0.28
CA ILE A 41 -18.04 12.67 0.83
C ILE A 41 -16.51 12.52 0.67
N SER A 42 -16.05 11.40 0.12
CA SER A 42 -14.63 11.19 -0.20
C SER A 42 -14.12 12.20 -1.23
N LEU A 43 -14.90 12.49 -2.28
CA LEU A 43 -14.61 13.51 -3.29
C LEU A 43 -14.61 14.94 -2.72
N ALA A 44 -15.50 15.21 -1.74
CA ALA A 44 -15.47 16.48 -1.03
C ALA A 44 -14.17 16.64 -0.24
N LEU A 45 -13.64 15.55 0.33
CA LEU A 45 -12.38 15.57 1.08
C LEU A 45 -11.16 15.80 0.18
N ASP A 46 -11.16 15.30 -1.06
CA ASP A 46 -10.06 15.52 -2.03
C ASP A 46 -9.75 17.02 -2.25
N ASN A 47 -10.78 17.87 -2.15
CA ASN A 47 -10.65 19.30 -2.37
C ASN A 47 -11.29 20.09 -1.22
N ILE A 48 -10.95 19.73 0.01
CA ILE A 48 -11.49 20.34 1.23
C ILE A 48 -11.19 21.85 1.33
N ARG A 49 -10.24 22.38 0.57
CA ARG A 49 -9.99 23.84 0.49
C ARG A 49 -11.18 24.68 0.01
N TYR A 50 -12.15 24.08 -0.69
CA TYR A 50 -13.36 24.78 -1.14
C TYR A 50 -14.48 24.71 -0.11
N GLU A 51 -15.10 25.85 0.20
CA GLU A 51 -16.12 25.95 1.25
C GLU A 51 -17.34 25.05 0.99
N GLU A 52 -17.78 24.93 -0.25
CA GLU A 52 -18.87 24.04 -0.64
C GLU A 52 -18.61 22.58 -0.21
N ASN A 53 -17.38 22.10 -0.37
CA ASN A 53 -16.99 20.75 0.02
C ASN A 53 -16.94 20.58 1.54
N ARG A 54 -16.50 21.61 2.26
CA ARG A 54 -16.52 21.61 3.73
C ARG A 54 -17.94 21.57 4.25
N ASN A 55 -18.86 22.31 3.63
CA ASN A 55 -20.28 22.28 3.98
C ASN A 55 -20.90 20.89 3.76
N LYS A 56 -20.54 20.18 2.68
CA LYS A 56 -20.96 18.78 2.45
C LYS A 56 -20.53 17.87 3.61
N ILE A 57 -19.29 18.00 4.09
CA ILE A 57 -18.76 17.22 5.22
C ILE A 57 -19.51 17.57 6.52
N ILE A 58 -19.75 18.86 6.80
CA ILE A 58 -20.51 19.29 7.99
C ILE A 58 -21.94 18.75 7.96
N THR A 59 -22.63 18.84 6.82
CA THR A 59 -23.99 18.31 6.66
C THR A 59 -24.00 16.80 6.91
N TRP A 60 -23.08 16.05 6.30
CA TRP A 60 -22.95 14.62 6.52
C TRP A 60 -22.74 14.25 7.99
N LEU A 61 -21.88 14.98 8.70
CA LEU A 61 -21.66 14.78 10.14
C LEU A 61 -22.95 14.97 10.94
N LYS A 62 -23.71 16.04 10.66
CA LYS A 62 -24.96 16.39 11.36
C LYS A 62 -26.06 15.38 11.09
N GLU A 63 -26.35 15.11 9.82
CA GLU A 63 -27.42 14.20 9.40
C GLU A 63 -27.22 12.78 9.93
N ASN A 64 -25.96 12.35 10.06
CA ASN A 64 -25.64 11.02 10.55
C ASN A 64 -25.41 10.95 12.06
N GLY A 65 -25.49 12.07 12.80
CA GLY A 65 -25.25 12.11 14.24
C GLY A 65 -23.85 11.65 14.63
N ILE A 66 -22.84 11.96 13.81
CA ILE A 66 -21.46 11.53 14.06
C ILE A 66 -20.89 12.35 15.21
N THR A 67 -20.25 11.66 16.15
CA THR A 67 -19.69 12.23 17.38
C THR A 67 -18.17 12.15 17.44
N HIS A 68 -17.57 11.21 16.70
CA HIS A 68 -16.13 11.02 16.62
C HIS A 68 -15.79 10.90 15.14
N ILE A 69 -14.93 11.79 14.61
CA ILE A 69 -14.55 11.77 13.19
C ILE A 69 -13.11 11.27 13.04
N GLY A 70 -12.90 10.32 12.13
CA GLY A 70 -11.59 9.80 11.78
C GLY A 70 -11.26 10.00 10.31
N ILE A 71 -10.07 10.51 10.02
CA ILE A 71 -9.54 10.66 8.66
C ILE A 71 -8.39 9.68 8.44
N SER A 72 -8.39 8.98 7.32
CA SER A 72 -7.28 8.12 6.88
C SER A 72 -6.66 8.68 5.61
N TYR A 73 -5.36 8.98 5.63
CA TYR A 73 -4.62 9.43 4.45
C TYR A 73 -3.14 9.04 4.49
N ARG A 74 -2.65 8.36 3.45
CA ARG A 74 -1.30 7.77 3.40
C ARG A 74 -0.45 8.17 2.20
N LEU A 75 -0.87 9.15 1.41
CA LEU A 75 -0.13 9.54 0.22
C LEU A 75 1.00 10.54 0.53
N ASP A 76 0.72 11.63 1.25
CA ASP A 76 1.68 12.71 1.45
C ASP A 76 1.53 13.40 2.83
N GLU A 77 2.63 13.71 3.49
CA GLU A 77 2.60 14.32 4.82
C GLU A 77 2.14 15.78 4.90
N ILE A 78 2.38 16.58 3.86
CA ILE A 78 1.98 17.98 3.83
C ILE A 78 0.50 18.09 3.48
N GLU A 79 0.06 17.32 2.48
CA GLU A 79 -1.36 17.30 2.12
C GLU A 79 -2.22 16.70 3.24
N ALA A 80 -1.70 15.72 3.99
CA ALA A 80 -2.34 15.24 5.21
C ALA A 80 -2.61 16.37 6.22
N ALA A 81 -1.58 17.18 6.50
CA ALA A 81 -1.68 18.30 7.42
C ALA A 81 -2.66 19.36 6.92
N ASN A 82 -2.63 19.68 5.61
CA ASN A 82 -3.59 20.60 5.00
C ASN A 82 -5.03 20.12 5.16
N ILE A 83 -5.30 18.84 4.86
CA ILE A 83 -6.63 18.24 4.99
C ILE A 83 -7.14 18.37 6.43
N MET A 84 -6.29 18.03 7.41
CA MET A 84 -6.64 18.14 8.83
C MET A 84 -6.84 19.58 9.27
N GLY A 85 -5.98 20.50 8.81
CA GLY A 85 -6.10 21.93 9.09
C GLY A 85 -7.43 22.50 8.62
N PHE A 86 -7.83 22.25 7.37
CA PHE A 86 -9.13 22.69 6.85
C PHE A 86 -10.31 22.05 7.59
N LEU A 87 -10.22 20.77 7.94
CA LEU A 87 -11.27 20.06 8.67
C LEU A 87 -11.46 20.65 10.07
N VAL A 88 -10.39 20.74 10.87
CA VAL A 88 -10.44 21.26 12.25
C VAL A 88 -10.89 22.72 12.25
N TYR A 89 -10.38 23.55 11.34
CA TYR A 89 -10.82 24.93 11.17
C TYR A 89 -12.32 25.03 10.93
N THR A 90 -12.86 24.18 10.05
CA THR A 90 -14.29 24.18 9.71
C THR A 90 -15.14 23.70 10.87
N LEU A 91 -14.75 22.61 11.53
CA LEU A 91 -15.45 22.13 12.71
C LEU A 91 -15.53 23.22 13.80
N LYS A 92 -14.44 23.96 14.01
CA LYS A 92 -14.38 25.06 14.97
C LYS A 92 -15.30 26.22 14.58
N ASN A 93 -15.26 26.64 13.32
CA ASN A 93 -16.06 27.78 12.84
C ASN A 93 -17.55 27.45 12.79
N SER A 94 -17.90 26.21 12.47
CA SER A 94 -19.29 25.74 12.49
C SER A 94 -19.78 25.33 13.89
N ARG A 95 -19.00 25.59 14.96
CA ARG A 95 -19.31 25.25 16.36
C ARG A 95 -19.67 23.79 16.57
N MET A 96 -18.96 22.89 15.88
CA MET A 96 -19.26 21.45 15.89
C MET A 96 -18.67 20.72 17.09
N PHE A 97 -17.66 21.28 17.75
CA PHE A 97 -17.02 20.61 18.89
C PHE A 97 -17.88 20.65 20.15
N SER A 98 -17.79 19.59 20.96
CA SER A 98 -18.55 19.46 22.22
C SER A 98 -18.30 20.61 23.19
N TYR A 99 -17.06 21.12 23.30
CA TYR A 99 -16.73 22.30 24.10
C TYR A 99 -17.35 23.60 23.57
N GLN A 100 -17.87 23.61 22.33
CA GLN A 100 -18.64 24.71 21.74
C GLN A 100 -20.16 24.45 21.77
N GLY A 101 -20.60 23.36 22.41
CA GLY A 101 -21.99 22.90 22.40
C GLY A 101 -22.38 22.06 21.18
N GLY A 102 -21.42 21.68 20.32
CA GLY A 102 -21.65 20.79 19.18
C GLY A 102 -21.57 19.30 19.52
N GLN A 103 -21.65 18.44 18.50
CA GLN A 103 -21.73 16.98 18.67
C GLN A 103 -20.38 16.25 18.59
N ILE A 104 -19.30 16.90 18.14
CA ILE A 104 -18.00 16.25 17.89
C ILE A 104 -17.14 16.28 19.16
N PHE A 105 -16.88 15.09 19.71
CA PHE A 105 -16.08 14.88 20.92
C PHE A 105 -14.61 14.61 20.63
N SER A 106 -14.28 13.99 19.49
CA SER A 106 -12.89 13.73 19.12
C SER A 106 -12.65 13.78 17.62
N VAL A 107 -11.42 14.11 17.27
CA VAL A 107 -10.89 14.04 15.91
C VAL A 107 -9.71 13.05 15.91
N ILE A 108 -9.73 12.14 14.96
CA ILE A 108 -8.75 11.06 14.79
C ILE A 108 -8.11 11.20 13.41
N PHE A 109 -6.81 10.96 13.33
CA PHE A 109 -6.09 10.89 12.06
C PHE A 109 -5.20 9.64 12.00
N GLY A 110 -5.28 8.88 10.92
CA GLY A 110 -4.38 7.76 10.62
C GLY A 110 -3.62 7.99 9.33
N GLY A 111 -2.29 7.88 9.35
CA GLY A 111 -1.48 8.21 8.17
C GLY A 111 0.01 7.90 8.29
N LEU A 112 0.82 8.60 7.50
CA LEU A 112 2.28 8.47 7.54
C LEU A 112 2.83 8.99 8.88
N PRO A 113 3.95 8.43 9.40
CA PRO A 113 4.55 8.90 10.65
C PRO A 113 4.82 10.41 10.67
N LYS A 114 5.37 10.94 9.57
CA LYS A 114 5.67 12.37 9.47
C LYS A 114 4.42 13.25 9.45
N ALA A 115 3.36 12.80 8.79
CA ALA A 115 2.07 13.48 8.79
C ALA A 115 1.52 13.59 10.22
N CYS A 116 1.57 12.50 10.97
CA CYS A 116 1.10 12.45 12.36
C CYS A 116 1.90 13.40 13.26
N GLU A 117 3.23 13.48 13.12
CA GLU A 117 4.05 14.45 13.86
C GLU A 117 3.66 15.91 13.56
N ILE A 118 3.39 16.24 12.30
CA ILE A 118 3.01 17.60 11.89
C ILE A 118 1.63 17.95 12.47
N ILE A 119 0.64 17.08 12.29
CA ILE A 119 -0.74 17.26 12.74
C ILE A 119 -0.82 17.36 14.27
N ASP A 120 -0.10 16.49 14.99
CA ASP A 120 -0.04 16.52 16.46
C ASP A 120 0.49 17.86 16.97
N ARG A 121 1.56 18.37 16.35
CA ARG A 121 2.16 19.66 16.68
C ARG A 121 1.24 20.84 16.34
N GLU A 122 0.66 20.87 15.15
CA GLU A 122 -0.19 21.98 14.68
C GLU A 122 -1.49 22.10 15.48
N HIS A 123 -1.97 20.98 16.02
CA HIS A 123 -3.20 20.94 16.81
C HIS A 123 -2.97 20.71 18.31
N ASN A 124 -1.72 20.77 18.79
CA ASN A 124 -1.35 20.60 20.20
C ASN A 124 -1.97 19.35 20.85
N GLY A 125 -1.89 18.20 20.17
CA GLY A 125 -2.44 16.93 20.64
C GLY A 125 -3.96 16.82 20.62
N PHE A 126 -4.69 17.82 20.13
CA PHE A 126 -6.16 17.78 20.01
C PHE A 126 -6.62 16.68 19.04
N VAL A 127 -5.86 16.46 17.96
CA VAL A 127 -6.10 15.37 17.01
C VAL A 127 -5.34 14.14 17.48
N LYS A 128 -6.05 13.03 17.73
CA LYS A 128 -5.41 11.75 18.07
C LYS A 128 -4.84 11.12 16.81
N THR A 129 -3.51 11.04 16.72
CA THR A 129 -2.82 10.55 15.52
C THR A 129 -2.41 9.07 15.63
N PHE A 130 -2.40 8.37 14.51
CA PHE A 130 -2.05 6.94 14.39
C PHE A 130 -1.12 6.74 13.20
N ILE A 131 0.10 6.27 13.47
CA ILE A 131 1.16 6.09 12.45
C ILE A 131 1.06 4.74 11.75
N GLY A 132 0.24 3.84 12.29
CA GLY A 132 0.13 2.45 11.88
C GLY A 132 1.15 1.57 12.61
N GLY A 133 0.69 0.41 13.03
CA GLY A 133 1.48 -0.54 13.83
C GLY A 133 1.09 -0.58 15.30
N GLU A 134 0.16 0.28 15.74
CA GLU A 134 -0.51 0.16 17.02
C GLU A 134 -1.25 -1.18 17.13
N THR A 135 -1.23 -1.80 18.31
CA THR A 135 -2.06 -2.98 18.57
C THR A 135 -3.55 -2.58 18.58
N PRO A 136 -4.47 -3.52 18.31
CA PRO A 136 -5.90 -3.29 18.47
C PRO A 136 -6.27 -2.67 19.83
N TYR A 137 -5.66 -3.15 20.91
CA TYR A 137 -5.87 -2.63 22.26
C TYR A 137 -5.35 -1.19 22.43
N GLU A 138 -4.12 -0.91 21.97
CA GLU A 138 -3.56 0.46 21.99
C GLU A 138 -4.44 1.44 21.20
N PHE A 139 -4.96 1.02 20.05
CA PHE A 139 -5.88 1.83 19.25
C PHE A 139 -7.14 2.18 20.02
N LEU A 140 -7.84 1.17 20.55
CA LEU A 140 -9.13 1.32 21.25
C LEU A 140 -9.00 2.18 22.51
N THR A 141 -7.99 1.90 23.33
CA THR A 141 -7.71 2.67 24.55
C THR A 141 -7.34 4.12 24.22
N LYS A 142 -6.48 4.35 23.22
CA LYS A 142 -6.08 5.70 22.79
C LYS A 142 -7.26 6.54 22.33
N ILE A 143 -8.22 5.96 21.60
CA ILE A 143 -9.44 6.69 21.19
C ILE A 143 -10.48 6.84 22.31
N GLY A 144 -10.33 6.14 23.44
CA GLY A 144 -11.15 6.29 24.64
C GLY A 144 -12.25 5.24 24.79
N VAL A 145 -12.10 4.07 24.18
CA VAL A 145 -12.98 2.93 24.44
C VAL A 145 -12.66 2.37 25.84
N PRO A 146 -13.66 2.22 26.73
CA PRO A 146 -13.45 1.64 28.06
C PRO A 146 -13.06 0.16 27.99
N ASP A 147 -12.17 -0.29 28.89
CA ASP A 147 -11.68 -1.67 28.94
C ASP A 147 -12.80 -2.70 29.07
N GLU A 148 -13.90 -2.35 29.76
CA GLU A 148 -15.04 -3.26 29.94
C GLU A 148 -15.81 -3.55 28.63
N LYS A 149 -15.61 -2.70 27.61
CA LYS A 149 -16.19 -2.88 26.27
C LYS A 149 -15.27 -3.58 25.29
N ILE A 150 -14.00 -3.79 25.63
CA ILE A 150 -13.03 -4.43 24.74
C ILE A 150 -13.15 -5.96 24.90
N PRO A 151 -13.45 -6.70 23.81
CA PRO A 151 -13.47 -8.16 23.84
C PRO A 151 -12.15 -8.77 24.34
N LYS A 152 -12.24 -9.84 25.14
CA LYS A 152 -11.05 -10.56 25.67
C LYS A 152 -10.11 -11.06 24.56
N SER A 153 -10.66 -11.51 23.43
CA SER A 153 -9.87 -11.95 22.27
C SER A 153 -8.95 -10.86 21.72
N ILE A 154 -9.40 -9.60 21.73
CA ILE A 154 -8.60 -8.44 21.29
C ILE A 154 -7.46 -8.17 22.27
N ILE A 155 -7.73 -8.28 23.58
CA ILE A 155 -6.73 -8.09 24.63
C ILE A 155 -5.64 -9.18 24.51
N GLU A 156 -6.04 -10.45 24.40
CA GLU A 156 -5.12 -11.57 24.27
C GLU A 156 -4.29 -11.50 22.97
N GLY A 157 -4.91 -11.14 21.85
CA GLY A 157 -4.20 -10.93 20.58
C GLY A 157 -3.15 -9.82 20.68
N SER A 158 -3.45 -8.74 21.39
CA SER A 158 -2.52 -7.61 21.58
C SER A 158 -1.28 -8.01 22.39
N PHE A 159 -1.42 -8.94 23.36
CA PHE A 159 -0.27 -9.47 24.11
C PHE A 159 0.73 -10.22 23.20
N TYR A 160 0.25 -10.96 22.21
CA TYR A 160 1.14 -11.60 21.23
C TYR A 160 1.90 -10.56 20.41
N ASP A 161 1.22 -9.52 19.94
CA ASP A 161 1.83 -8.43 19.18
C ASP A 161 2.85 -7.63 20.00
N GLU A 162 2.57 -7.37 21.28
CA GLU A 162 3.49 -6.71 22.22
C GLU A 162 4.76 -7.52 22.44
N ASN A 163 4.64 -8.84 22.63
CA ASN A 163 5.81 -9.71 22.75
C ASN A 163 6.66 -9.71 21.48
N ARG A 164 6.02 -9.78 20.29
CA ARG A 164 6.73 -9.67 19.01
C ARG A 164 7.44 -8.33 18.87
N LEU A 165 6.81 -7.22 19.28
CA LEU A 165 7.41 -5.90 19.26
C LEU A 165 8.58 -5.78 20.24
N SER A 166 8.46 -6.38 21.43
CA SER A 166 9.53 -6.42 22.43
C SER A 166 10.79 -7.10 21.87
N ILE A 167 10.62 -8.26 21.23
CA ILE A 167 11.72 -8.96 20.55
C ILE A 167 12.37 -8.05 19.50
N GLY A 168 11.58 -7.35 18.68
CA GLY A 168 12.10 -6.39 17.70
C GLY A 168 12.91 -5.25 18.34
N LYS A 169 12.41 -4.67 19.43
CA LYS A 169 13.09 -3.61 20.20
C LYS A 169 14.40 -4.13 20.81
N GLU A 170 14.43 -5.35 21.31
CA GLU A 170 15.64 -6.00 21.83
C GLU A 170 16.69 -6.20 20.74
N ILE A 171 16.30 -6.66 19.56
CA ILE A 171 17.20 -6.81 18.40
C ILE A 171 17.84 -5.47 18.04
N ILE A 172 17.04 -4.40 17.94
CA ILE A 172 17.55 -3.04 17.62
C ILE A 172 18.48 -2.55 18.74
N LYS A 173 18.04 -2.64 20.00
CA LYS A 173 18.83 -2.20 21.17
C LYS A 173 20.16 -2.93 21.29
N SER A 174 20.20 -4.21 20.90
CA SER A 174 21.43 -5.01 20.95
C SER A 174 22.51 -4.54 19.98
N GLY A 175 22.15 -3.83 18.89
CA GLY A 175 23.07 -3.43 17.83
C GLY A 175 23.69 -4.58 17.02
N LYS A 176 23.45 -5.84 17.40
CA LYS A 176 24.08 -7.03 16.79
C LYS A 176 23.82 -7.16 15.29
N TYR A 177 22.67 -6.67 14.82
CA TYR A 177 22.31 -6.67 13.40
C TYR A 177 23.27 -5.85 12.53
N GLN A 178 23.96 -4.85 13.10
CA GLN A 178 24.94 -4.03 12.37
C GLN A 178 26.22 -4.81 12.03
N LEU A 179 26.46 -5.94 12.70
CA LEU A 179 27.60 -6.82 12.42
C LEU A 179 27.32 -7.77 11.24
N ILE A 180 26.06 -7.89 10.83
CA ILE A 180 25.66 -8.76 9.71
C ILE A 180 26.14 -8.10 8.42
N LYS A 181 27.01 -8.80 7.69
CA LYS A 181 27.51 -8.33 6.40
C LYS A 181 26.59 -8.80 5.26
N PRO A 182 26.57 -8.07 4.13
CA PRO A 182 25.95 -8.53 2.89
C PRO A 182 26.44 -9.93 2.51
N ILE A 183 25.54 -10.74 1.93
CA ILE A 183 25.88 -12.06 1.40
C ILE A 183 26.42 -11.86 -0.01
N ASP A 184 27.60 -12.39 -0.29
CA ASP A 184 28.11 -12.43 -1.67
C ASP A 184 27.33 -13.48 -2.48
N ARG A 185 26.74 -13.03 -3.58
CA ARG A 185 25.92 -13.83 -4.51
C ARG A 185 26.58 -14.02 -5.87
N SER A 186 27.80 -13.49 -6.06
CA SER A 186 28.46 -13.37 -7.36
C SER A 186 29.09 -14.66 -7.90
N GLY A 187 28.90 -15.80 -7.23
CA GLY A 187 29.56 -17.06 -7.54
C GLY A 187 29.08 -17.80 -8.80
N TYR A 188 28.35 -17.15 -9.70
CA TYR A 188 27.96 -17.71 -11.00
C TYR A 188 28.03 -16.67 -12.11
N LYS A 189 28.31 -17.14 -13.34
CA LYS A 189 28.72 -16.31 -14.49
C LYS A 189 27.73 -15.21 -14.86
N GLU A 190 26.43 -15.49 -14.75
CA GLU A 190 25.38 -14.56 -15.18
C GLU A 190 24.95 -13.57 -14.12
N PHE A 191 25.49 -13.63 -12.90
CA PHE A 191 25.12 -12.74 -11.80
C PHE A 191 25.15 -11.26 -12.20
N GLY A 192 24.03 -10.57 -12.00
CA GLY A 192 23.88 -9.15 -12.31
C GLY A 192 23.91 -8.80 -13.80
N THR A 193 23.83 -9.79 -14.70
CA THR A 193 23.76 -9.57 -16.16
C THR A 193 22.32 -9.64 -16.68
N LYS A 194 22.10 -9.36 -17.97
CA LYS A 194 20.80 -9.60 -18.65
C LYS A 194 20.42 -11.09 -18.71
N LYS A 195 21.35 -12.01 -18.47
CA LYS A 195 21.10 -13.46 -18.42
C LYS A 195 20.92 -13.99 -17.00
N ASP A 196 20.91 -13.09 -16.02
CA ASP A 196 20.60 -13.42 -14.63
C ASP A 196 19.10 -13.77 -14.49
N SER A 197 18.78 -14.65 -13.55
CA SER A 197 17.40 -15.02 -13.23
C SER A 197 17.27 -15.42 -11.78
N VAL A 198 16.04 -15.34 -11.25
CA VAL A 198 15.74 -15.80 -9.89
C VAL A 198 16.02 -17.30 -9.73
N ILE A 199 15.80 -18.10 -10.78
CA ILE A 199 16.08 -19.54 -10.78
C ILE A 199 17.58 -19.81 -10.61
N LYS A 200 18.44 -19.13 -11.39
CA LYS A 200 19.90 -19.29 -11.27
C LYS A 200 20.41 -18.90 -9.87
N ARG A 201 19.84 -17.86 -9.26
CA ARG A 201 20.17 -17.48 -7.87
C ARG A 201 19.75 -18.53 -6.86
N LEU A 202 18.55 -19.09 -7.02
CA LEU A 202 18.06 -20.16 -6.15
C LEU A 202 18.93 -21.41 -6.29
N GLU A 203 19.26 -21.83 -7.52
CA GLU A 203 20.16 -22.96 -7.78
C GLU A 203 21.55 -22.74 -7.16
N HIS A 204 22.13 -21.54 -7.34
CA HIS A 204 23.40 -21.20 -6.71
C HIS A 204 23.32 -21.24 -5.17
N ASN A 205 22.21 -20.77 -4.59
CA ASN A 205 21.99 -20.83 -3.14
C ASN A 205 21.78 -22.25 -2.63
N LEU A 206 21.13 -23.13 -3.39
CA LEU A 206 20.89 -24.53 -3.03
C LEU A 206 22.18 -25.35 -2.98
N ASN A 207 23.15 -25.01 -3.81
CA ASN A 207 24.48 -25.63 -3.81
C ASN A 207 25.40 -25.14 -2.67
N ASN A 208 24.91 -24.20 -1.85
CA ASN A 208 25.61 -23.64 -0.70
C ASN A 208 24.74 -23.75 0.57
N LYS A 209 25.15 -23.13 1.69
CA LYS A 209 24.24 -22.97 2.85
C LYS A 209 23.05 -22.14 2.41
N PHE A 210 21.87 -22.77 2.35
CA PHE A 210 20.66 -22.11 1.88
C PHE A 210 20.34 -20.88 2.72
N LEU A 211 20.27 -19.73 2.06
CA LEU A 211 19.79 -18.48 2.62
C LEU A 211 18.68 -17.95 1.72
N PRO A 212 17.55 -17.47 2.27
CA PRO A 212 16.46 -16.93 1.48
C PRO A 212 16.96 -15.74 0.63
N LEU A 213 16.31 -15.53 -0.51
CA LEU A 213 16.53 -14.32 -1.30
C LEU A 213 15.76 -13.16 -0.66
N MET A 214 16.44 -12.03 -0.48
CA MET A 214 15.88 -10.84 0.15
C MET A 214 15.26 -9.92 -0.90
N ARG A 215 13.99 -9.54 -0.68
CA ARG A 215 13.22 -8.66 -1.57
C ARG A 215 12.70 -7.45 -0.80
N ALA A 216 12.87 -6.26 -1.36
CA ALA A 216 12.18 -5.06 -0.90
C ALA A 216 11.18 -4.55 -1.95
N HIS A 217 10.02 -4.09 -1.51
CA HIS A 217 9.08 -3.34 -2.34
C HIS A 217 9.26 -1.85 -2.07
N VAL A 218 9.69 -1.09 -3.08
CA VAL A 218 10.16 0.29 -2.91
C VAL A 218 9.53 1.19 -3.96
N GLY A 219 8.83 2.23 -3.51
CA GLY A 219 8.24 3.22 -4.39
C GLY A 219 7.97 4.52 -3.65
N PRO A 220 9.00 5.37 -3.44
CA PRO A 220 8.81 6.67 -2.80
C PRO A 220 7.83 7.51 -3.61
N TYR A 221 7.04 8.30 -2.90
CA TYR A 221 6.13 9.28 -3.46
C TYR A 221 6.21 10.57 -2.65
N SER A 222 6.10 11.70 -3.33
CA SER A 222 5.98 13.02 -2.72
C SER A 222 5.08 13.87 -3.61
N SER A 223 4.07 14.51 -3.02
CA SER A 223 3.15 15.39 -3.75
C SER A 223 3.82 16.69 -4.20
N THR A 224 4.92 17.07 -3.56
CA THR A 224 5.64 18.32 -3.83
C THR A 224 6.66 18.18 -4.97
N LYS A 225 6.93 16.95 -5.42
CA LYS A 225 7.88 16.68 -6.51
C LYS A 225 7.13 16.41 -7.80
N ASN A 226 7.65 16.95 -8.90
CA ASN A 226 7.19 16.58 -10.22
C ASN A 226 7.59 15.13 -10.57
N ARG A 227 7.00 14.61 -11.65
CA ARG A 227 7.23 13.25 -12.16
C ARG A 227 8.72 12.92 -12.36
N ILE A 228 9.43 13.80 -13.04
CA ILE A 228 10.81 13.59 -13.46
C ILE A 228 11.72 13.50 -12.22
N ASP A 229 11.55 14.41 -11.27
CA ASP A 229 12.37 14.42 -10.05
C ASP A 229 12.05 13.24 -9.13
N SER A 230 10.81 12.76 -9.13
CA SER A 230 10.42 11.51 -8.44
C SER A 230 11.13 10.28 -9.04
N VAL A 231 11.23 10.21 -10.37
CA VAL A 231 11.99 9.13 -11.05
C VAL A 231 13.49 9.24 -10.72
N LYS A 232 14.07 10.44 -10.75
CA LYS A 232 15.49 10.65 -10.39
C LYS A 232 15.78 10.24 -8.94
N GLU A 233 14.91 10.58 -8.00
CA GLU A 233 15.03 10.14 -6.62
C GLU A 233 15.02 8.62 -6.51
N PHE A 234 14.10 7.96 -7.23
CA PHE A 234 14.06 6.51 -7.23
C PHE A 234 15.34 5.87 -7.82
N LEU A 235 15.94 6.46 -8.87
CA LEU A 235 17.24 6.01 -9.39
C LEU A 235 18.35 6.06 -8.32
N LEU A 236 18.39 7.14 -7.53
CA LEU A 236 19.33 7.27 -6.42
C LEU A 236 19.09 6.21 -5.34
N TRP A 237 17.83 5.93 -5.00
CA TRP A 237 17.47 4.89 -4.03
C TRP A 237 17.83 3.49 -4.55
N ALA A 238 17.51 3.19 -5.80
CA ALA A 238 17.81 1.92 -6.44
C ALA A 238 19.32 1.65 -6.45
N LYS A 239 20.13 2.68 -6.74
CA LYS A 239 21.59 2.59 -6.64
C LYS A 239 22.07 2.33 -5.21
N LYS A 240 21.58 3.09 -4.23
CA LYS A 240 21.94 2.89 -2.81
C LYS A 240 21.62 1.48 -2.32
N LEU A 241 20.45 0.96 -2.71
CA LEU A 241 20.01 -0.38 -2.34
C LEU A 241 20.87 -1.47 -2.98
N ALA A 242 21.30 -1.28 -4.23
CA ALA A 242 22.21 -2.19 -4.92
C ALA A 242 23.60 -2.17 -4.30
N ASP A 243 24.17 -0.97 -4.07
CA ASP A 243 25.50 -0.78 -3.49
C ASP A 243 25.58 -1.33 -2.05
N ALA A 244 24.46 -1.32 -1.31
CA ALA A 244 24.41 -1.86 0.06
C ALA A 244 24.54 -3.39 0.13
N GLY A 245 24.21 -4.12 -0.94
CA GLY A 245 24.40 -5.58 -1.05
C GLY A 245 23.46 -6.48 -0.23
N TYR A 246 22.54 -5.92 0.56
CA TYR A 246 21.62 -6.71 1.41
C TYR A 246 20.39 -7.25 0.69
N LEU A 247 20.12 -6.76 -0.53
CA LEU A 247 18.96 -7.18 -1.32
C LEU A 247 19.41 -8.06 -2.48
N ASP A 248 18.57 -9.05 -2.78
CA ASP A 248 18.67 -9.82 -4.00
C ASP A 248 17.75 -9.23 -5.08
N ILE A 249 16.55 -8.77 -4.67
CA ILE A 249 15.49 -8.32 -5.57
C ILE A 249 14.96 -6.95 -5.16
N LEU A 250 14.93 -6.01 -6.11
CA LEU A 250 14.20 -4.75 -6.01
C LEU A 250 12.85 -4.88 -6.72
N SER A 251 11.76 -4.91 -5.95
CA SER A 251 10.42 -4.74 -6.49
C SER A 251 10.07 -3.27 -6.54
N ILE A 252 9.92 -2.72 -7.74
CA ILE A 252 9.47 -1.35 -7.96
C ILE A 252 8.00 -1.24 -7.54
N GLY A 253 7.72 -0.30 -6.63
CA GLY A 253 6.39 0.21 -6.32
C GLY A 253 6.03 1.32 -7.28
N THR A 254 5.66 0.93 -8.50
CA THR A 254 5.27 1.88 -9.54
C THR A 254 3.98 2.58 -9.19
N SER A 255 3.82 3.76 -9.76
CA SER A 255 2.65 4.57 -9.51
C SER A 255 1.38 3.98 -10.14
N GLN A 256 0.22 4.41 -9.64
CA GLN A 256 -1.05 3.97 -10.23
C GLN A 256 -1.13 4.34 -11.71
N LEU A 257 -0.69 5.54 -12.08
CA LEU A 257 -0.66 6.00 -13.48
C LEU A 257 0.33 5.19 -14.33
N THR A 258 1.47 4.77 -13.77
CA THR A 258 2.37 3.82 -14.45
C THR A 258 1.65 2.51 -14.76
N GLN A 259 0.76 2.03 -13.89
CA GLN A 259 0.06 0.77 -14.13
C GLN A 259 -1.11 0.93 -15.10
N SER A 260 -1.83 2.05 -15.06
CA SER A 260 -3.07 2.25 -15.85
C SER A 260 -2.89 2.99 -17.18
N ASN A 261 -1.86 3.82 -17.32
CA ASN A 261 -1.69 4.77 -18.42
C ASN A 261 -0.23 4.83 -18.93
N PHE A 262 0.55 3.76 -18.80
CA PHE A 262 1.94 3.74 -19.25
C PHE A 262 2.09 4.14 -20.73
N GLY A 263 2.99 5.09 -21.00
CA GLY A 263 3.26 5.62 -22.34
C GLY A 263 2.24 6.62 -22.85
N GLU A 264 1.23 6.97 -22.05
CA GLU A 264 0.24 8.00 -22.39
C GLU A 264 0.64 9.36 -21.79
N ASP A 265 0.03 10.45 -22.29
CA ASP A 265 0.05 11.73 -21.60
C ASP A 265 -0.92 11.69 -20.42
N TRP A 266 -0.43 12.00 -19.22
CA TRP A 266 -1.19 11.93 -18.00
C TRP A 266 -1.93 13.24 -17.67
N GLY A 267 -1.54 14.37 -18.27
CA GLY A 267 -2.07 15.68 -17.93
C GLY A 267 -2.08 15.94 -16.42
N ASP A 268 -3.21 16.44 -15.91
CA ASP A 268 -3.41 16.76 -14.49
C ASP A 268 -3.95 15.59 -13.66
N LYS A 269 -3.87 14.35 -14.15
CA LYS A 269 -4.38 13.19 -13.39
C LYS A 269 -3.61 13.04 -12.08
N PRO A 270 -4.30 12.90 -10.93
CA PRO A 270 -3.64 12.74 -9.65
C PRO A 270 -2.91 11.39 -9.60
N ASN A 271 -1.67 11.42 -9.14
CA ASN A 271 -0.89 10.20 -8.95
C ASN A 271 -1.13 9.65 -7.53
N GLY A 272 -1.78 8.49 -7.41
CA GLY A 272 -2.16 7.84 -6.14
C GLY A 272 -1.02 7.15 -5.39
N GLY A 273 0.19 7.69 -5.42
CA GLY A 273 1.40 7.09 -4.81
C GLY A 273 2.26 6.28 -5.79
N GLY A 274 3.49 5.96 -5.39
CA GLY A 274 4.48 5.16 -6.14
C GLY A 274 5.31 5.92 -7.19
N VAL A 275 6.31 5.24 -7.75
CA VAL A 275 7.27 5.81 -8.71
C VAL A 275 6.62 6.02 -10.08
N PRO A 276 6.56 7.26 -10.59
CA PRO A 276 5.76 7.60 -11.77
C PRO A 276 6.53 7.42 -13.08
N ILE A 277 6.91 6.17 -13.35
CA ILE A 277 7.60 5.71 -14.57
C ILE A 277 6.62 5.75 -15.76
N ASN A 278 7.01 6.34 -16.88
CA ASN A 278 6.14 6.47 -18.05
C ASN A 278 6.80 6.04 -19.38
N SER A 279 8.06 5.57 -19.36
CA SER A 279 8.74 5.15 -20.59
C SER A 279 9.63 3.90 -20.41
N PRO A 280 9.84 3.13 -21.49
CA PRO A 280 10.81 2.02 -21.48
C PRO A 280 12.22 2.45 -21.11
N GLU A 281 12.60 3.69 -21.43
CA GLU A 281 13.96 4.20 -21.17
C GLU A 281 14.19 4.43 -19.67
N GLU A 282 13.21 4.96 -18.96
CA GLU A 282 13.27 5.09 -17.49
C GLU A 282 13.41 3.72 -16.81
N TYR A 283 12.72 2.70 -17.31
CA TYR A 283 12.91 1.33 -16.85
C TYR A 283 14.35 0.82 -17.10
N LYS A 284 14.93 1.07 -18.27
CA LYS A 284 16.32 0.68 -18.54
C LYS A 284 17.30 1.40 -17.61
N GLN A 285 17.09 2.70 -17.35
CA GLN A 285 17.92 3.47 -16.41
C GLN A 285 17.87 2.85 -15.00
N ILE A 286 16.66 2.50 -14.53
CA ILE A 286 16.49 1.80 -13.25
C ILE A 286 17.25 0.48 -13.26
N TRP A 287 17.11 -0.33 -14.30
CA TRP A 287 17.85 -1.60 -14.39
C TRP A 287 19.35 -1.37 -14.31
N GLN A 288 19.90 -0.41 -15.07
CA GLN A 288 21.34 -0.13 -15.05
C GLN A 288 21.85 0.29 -13.67
N CYS A 289 21.16 1.20 -12.99
CA CYS A 289 21.63 1.73 -11.71
C CYS A 289 21.40 0.77 -10.53
N SER A 290 20.50 -0.20 -10.67
CA SER A 290 20.16 -1.18 -9.64
C SER A 290 20.97 -2.48 -9.73
N ARG A 291 21.83 -2.65 -10.72
CA ARG A 291 22.69 -3.84 -10.80
C ARG A 291 23.60 -3.94 -9.57
N PRO A 292 23.77 -5.15 -9.00
CA PRO A 292 23.40 -6.44 -9.57
C PRO A 292 21.98 -6.93 -9.20
N LEU A 293 21.09 -6.14 -8.60
CA LEU A 293 19.77 -6.60 -8.17
C LEU A 293 18.93 -7.18 -9.32
N LEU A 294 18.13 -8.21 -9.02
CA LEU A 294 17.02 -8.62 -9.87
C LEU A 294 15.88 -7.61 -9.74
N ILE A 295 15.20 -7.29 -10.84
CA ILE A 295 14.15 -6.27 -10.83
C ILE A 295 12.79 -6.90 -11.07
N ARG A 296 11.80 -6.45 -10.30
CA ARG A 296 10.39 -6.83 -10.43
C ARG A 296 9.52 -5.58 -10.41
N THR A 297 8.41 -5.60 -11.12
CA THR A 297 7.35 -4.58 -11.03
C THR A 297 5.99 -5.27 -11.15
N TYR A 298 4.91 -4.59 -10.74
CA TYR A 298 3.56 -5.10 -10.94
C TYR A 298 3.16 -5.02 -12.42
N ALA A 299 2.25 -5.90 -12.83
CA ALA A 299 1.61 -5.81 -14.13
C ALA A 299 0.81 -4.51 -14.26
N GLY A 300 0.62 -4.06 -15.50
CA GLY A 300 -0.33 -2.99 -15.78
C GLY A 300 -1.78 -3.43 -15.58
N THR A 301 -2.68 -2.46 -15.57
CA THR A 301 -4.14 -2.68 -15.52
C THR A 301 -4.78 -2.57 -16.91
N LYS A 302 -3.98 -2.15 -17.90
CA LYS A 302 -4.31 -2.02 -19.33
C LYS A 302 -3.10 -2.45 -20.15
N ASN A 303 -3.32 -2.96 -21.38
CA ASN A 303 -2.25 -3.37 -22.30
C ASN A 303 -1.25 -4.36 -21.66
N ILE A 304 -1.76 -5.29 -20.87
CA ILE A 304 -0.97 -6.15 -19.97
C ILE A 304 0.09 -6.97 -20.73
N PRO A 305 -0.23 -7.62 -21.88
CA PRO A 305 0.77 -8.35 -22.65
C PRO A 305 1.90 -7.46 -23.20
N GLN A 306 1.59 -6.24 -23.60
CA GLN A 306 2.57 -5.28 -24.13
C GLN A 306 3.51 -4.81 -23.02
N LEU A 307 2.98 -4.46 -21.85
CA LEU A 307 3.81 -4.07 -20.70
C LEU A 307 4.70 -5.22 -20.23
N ALA A 308 4.22 -6.46 -20.24
CA ALA A 308 5.04 -7.63 -19.92
C ALA A 308 6.26 -7.75 -20.84
N LYS A 309 6.11 -7.51 -22.15
CA LYS A 309 7.23 -7.47 -23.11
C LYS A 309 8.22 -6.37 -22.79
N ILE A 310 7.72 -5.17 -22.52
CA ILE A 310 8.56 -4.02 -22.12
C ILE A 310 9.38 -4.37 -20.88
N HIS A 311 8.77 -4.97 -19.85
CA HIS A 311 9.46 -5.35 -18.63
C HIS A 311 10.55 -6.41 -18.87
N GLU A 312 10.31 -7.40 -19.74
CA GLU A 312 11.34 -8.37 -20.12
C GLU A 312 12.54 -7.70 -20.81
N GLU A 313 12.27 -6.83 -21.79
CA GLU A 313 13.30 -6.16 -22.59
C GLU A 313 14.12 -5.16 -21.74
N THR A 314 13.42 -4.32 -20.97
CA THR A 314 14.02 -3.17 -20.28
C THR A 314 14.68 -3.54 -18.97
N ILE A 315 13.99 -4.30 -18.10
CA ILE A 315 14.45 -4.60 -16.75
C ILE A 315 14.84 -6.07 -16.53
N ASN A 316 14.77 -6.91 -17.56
CA ASN A 316 14.97 -8.35 -17.41
C ASN A 316 14.13 -8.89 -16.23
N ILE A 317 12.83 -8.53 -16.20
CA ILE A 317 11.96 -8.75 -15.04
C ILE A 317 12.12 -10.18 -14.49
N CYS A 318 12.36 -10.33 -13.19
CA CYS A 318 12.78 -11.63 -12.64
C CYS A 318 11.64 -12.64 -12.50
N TRP A 319 10.40 -12.18 -12.37
CA TRP A 319 9.16 -12.94 -12.57
C TRP A 319 8.02 -11.97 -12.85
N HIS A 320 6.96 -12.46 -13.49
CA HIS A 320 5.77 -11.65 -13.74
C HIS A 320 4.76 -11.81 -12.62
N ALA A 321 4.18 -10.71 -12.15
CA ALA A 321 3.12 -10.72 -11.14
C ALA A 321 1.81 -10.30 -11.78
N LEU A 322 0.92 -11.27 -12.04
CA LEU A 322 -0.35 -11.06 -12.71
C LEU A 322 -1.49 -11.09 -11.69
N SER A 323 -2.44 -10.17 -11.79
CA SER A 323 -3.52 -10.03 -10.81
C SER A 323 -4.88 -10.42 -11.40
N LEU A 324 -5.21 -11.71 -11.29
CA LEU A 324 -6.33 -12.32 -12.02
C LEU A 324 -7.70 -11.68 -11.74
N TRP A 325 -8.04 -11.38 -10.47
CA TRP A 325 -9.37 -10.93 -10.07
C TRP A 325 -9.45 -9.44 -9.67
N TRP A 326 -8.33 -8.73 -9.63
CA TRP A 326 -8.23 -7.35 -9.15
C TRP A 326 -7.57 -6.44 -10.20
N PHE A 327 -7.45 -5.16 -9.88
CA PHE A 327 -6.94 -4.12 -10.78
C PHE A 327 -7.74 -3.99 -12.08
N ASN A 328 -9.05 -4.03 -11.93
CA ASN A 328 -10.04 -4.01 -13.01
C ASN A 328 -11.25 -3.17 -12.57
N LYS A 329 -12.40 -3.30 -13.24
CA LYS A 329 -13.61 -2.54 -12.89
C LYS A 329 -14.18 -2.89 -11.51
N LEU A 330 -13.97 -4.10 -11.01
CA LEU A 330 -14.52 -4.55 -9.72
C LEU A 330 -13.98 -3.76 -8.53
N ASP A 331 -12.72 -3.33 -8.61
CA ASP A 331 -12.05 -2.52 -7.58
C ASP A 331 -11.78 -1.08 -8.05
N GLY A 332 -12.28 -0.69 -9.23
CA GLY A 332 -12.14 0.66 -9.79
C GLY A 332 -10.72 1.03 -10.23
N ARG A 333 -9.81 0.05 -10.34
CA ARG A 333 -8.37 0.29 -10.57
C ARG A 333 -7.91 -0.03 -11.99
N GLY A 334 -8.79 -0.53 -12.84
CA GLY A 334 -8.49 -0.79 -14.24
C GLY A 334 -9.71 -0.68 -15.15
N PRO A 335 -9.51 -0.47 -16.46
CA PRO A 335 -10.59 -0.24 -17.41
C PRO A 335 -11.32 -1.52 -17.85
N TYR A 336 -10.74 -2.70 -17.63
CA TYR A 336 -11.33 -3.96 -18.06
C TYR A 336 -12.38 -4.48 -17.08
N ASP A 337 -13.45 -5.10 -17.57
CA ASP A 337 -14.25 -6.00 -16.73
C ASP A 337 -13.44 -7.26 -16.38
N LEU A 338 -13.94 -8.07 -15.45
CA LEU A 338 -13.24 -9.26 -14.98
C LEU A 338 -12.93 -10.25 -16.11
N TYR A 339 -13.88 -10.49 -17.02
CA TYR A 339 -13.70 -11.47 -18.09
C TYR A 339 -12.62 -11.00 -19.08
N THR A 340 -12.69 -9.75 -19.51
CA THR A 340 -11.68 -9.12 -20.37
C THR A 340 -10.31 -9.11 -19.68
N ASN A 341 -10.25 -8.82 -18.38
CA ASN A 341 -9.00 -8.86 -17.60
C ASN A 341 -8.38 -10.26 -17.62
N LEU A 342 -9.18 -11.31 -17.39
CA LEU A 342 -8.72 -12.71 -17.43
C LEU A 342 -8.19 -13.09 -18.82
N LEU A 343 -8.83 -12.64 -19.91
CA LEU A 343 -8.33 -12.87 -21.27
C LEU A 343 -6.96 -12.22 -21.50
N GLN A 344 -6.79 -10.96 -21.09
CA GLN A 344 -5.50 -10.25 -21.15
C GLN A 344 -4.41 -10.97 -20.35
N HIS A 345 -4.77 -11.50 -19.18
CA HIS A 345 -3.86 -12.30 -18.36
C HIS A 345 -3.47 -13.60 -19.04
N VAL A 346 -4.42 -14.32 -19.66
CA VAL A 346 -4.12 -15.55 -20.43
C VAL A 346 -3.20 -15.27 -21.61
N GLU A 347 -3.44 -14.20 -22.38
CA GLU A 347 -2.54 -13.78 -23.46
C GLU A 347 -1.14 -13.44 -22.93
N THR A 348 -1.07 -12.79 -21.77
CA THR A 348 0.20 -12.50 -21.11
C THR A 348 0.93 -13.77 -20.67
N MET A 349 0.21 -14.75 -20.10
CA MET A 349 0.78 -16.06 -19.72
C MET A 349 1.37 -16.82 -20.91
N LYS A 350 0.71 -16.79 -22.08
CA LYS A 350 1.26 -17.39 -23.31
C LYS A 350 2.58 -16.75 -23.73
N TYR A 351 2.76 -15.45 -23.48
CA TYR A 351 4.03 -14.78 -23.70
C TYR A 351 5.07 -15.19 -22.65
N ILE A 352 4.71 -15.17 -21.35
CA ILE A 352 5.59 -15.53 -20.23
C ILE A 352 6.13 -16.97 -20.38
N ALA A 353 5.32 -17.91 -20.88
CA ALA A 353 5.75 -19.28 -21.15
C ALA A 353 7.01 -19.34 -22.05
N LYS A 354 7.19 -18.35 -22.93
CA LYS A 354 8.33 -18.26 -23.85
C LYS A 354 9.58 -17.64 -23.23
N THR A 355 9.45 -16.99 -22.07
CA THR A 355 10.57 -16.27 -21.43
C THR A 355 11.33 -17.13 -20.43
N ASN A 356 10.83 -18.34 -20.12
CA ASN A 356 11.39 -19.27 -19.14
C ASN A 356 11.59 -18.63 -17.76
N LYS A 357 10.61 -17.81 -17.33
CA LYS A 357 10.61 -17.14 -16.03
C LYS A 357 9.37 -17.48 -15.21
N PRO A 358 9.46 -17.42 -13.87
CA PRO A 358 8.32 -17.71 -13.01
C PRO A 358 7.15 -16.73 -13.22
N LEU A 359 5.96 -17.21 -12.88
CA LEU A 359 4.74 -16.43 -12.78
C LEU A 359 4.25 -16.45 -11.32
N GLU A 360 3.99 -15.27 -10.78
CA GLU A 360 3.29 -15.05 -9.53
C GLU A 360 1.83 -14.62 -9.87
N PRO A 361 0.80 -15.44 -9.61
CA PRO A 361 -0.59 -15.06 -9.87
C PRO A 361 -1.18 -14.07 -8.84
N ASN A 362 -0.35 -13.59 -7.90
CA ASN A 362 -0.62 -12.52 -6.92
C ASN A 362 -1.95 -12.66 -6.13
N VAL A 363 -2.44 -13.89 -5.95
CA VAL A 363 -3.78 -14.18 -5.44
C VAL A 363 -3.91 -13.95 -3.94
N SER A 364 -2.90 -14.32 -3.14
CA SER A 364 -2.92 -14.10 -1.70
C SER A 364 -3.05 -12.62 -1.36
N HIS A 365 -2.50 -11.74 -2.20
CA HIS A 365 -2.66 -10.29 -2.03
C HIS A 365 -4.12 -9.85 -2.21
N HIS A 366 -4.89 -10.54 -3.04
CA HIS A 366 -6.28 -10.18 -3.32
C HIS A 366 -7.22 -10.58 -2.19
N PHE A 367 -7.04 -11.79 -1.66
CA PHE A 367 -7.96 -12.38 -0.69
C PHE A 367 -7.37 -12.38 0.72
N SER A 368 -6.31 -13.14 0.98
CA SER A 368 -5.75 -13.33 2.33
C SER A 368 -5.29 -12.05 2.99
N PHE A 369 -4.54 -11.20 2.27
CA PHE A 369 -4.07 -9.91 2.80
C PHE A 369 -5.19 -8.90 3.06
N ARG A 370 -6.43 -9.21 2.64
CA ARG A 370 -7.60 -8.33 2.80
C ARG A 370 -8.73 -9.01 3.57
N GLY A 371 -8.39 -9.99 4.42
CA GLY A 371 -9.33 -10.62 5.33
C GLY A 371 -10.23 -11.68 4.69
N GLY A 372 -9.87 -12.21 3.52
CA GLY A 372 -10.52 -13.39 2.96
C GLY A 372 -10.26 -14.62 3.83
N ASP A 373 -11.26 -15.50 3.92
CA ASP A 373 -11.17 -16.73 4.70
C ASP A 373 -10.23 -17.76 4.04
N ASP A 374 -9.79 -18.74 4.85
CA ASP A 374 -8.85 -19.77 4.41
C ASP A 374 -9.37 -20.61 3.25
N VAL A 375 -10.68 -20.88 3.17
CA VAL A 375 -11.28 -21.65 2.08
C VAL A 375 -11.21 -20.85 0.78
N THR A 376 -11.58 -19.57 0.82
CA THR A 376 -11.43 -18.66 -0.32
C THR A 376 -9.97 -18.58 -0.77
N TYR A 377 -9.02 -18.48 0.14
CA TYR A 377 -7.59 -18.49 -0.19
C TYR A 377 -7.18 -19.78 -0.92
N ILE A 378 -7.50 -20.96 -0.36
CA ILE A 378 -7.12 -22.25 -0.93
C ILE A 378 -7.71 -22.43 -2.33
N VAL A 379 -9.01 -22.14 -2.49
CA VAL A 379 -9.72 -22.30 -3.77
C VAL A 379 -9.11 -21.37 -4.83
N THR A 380 -8.92 -20.10 -4.50
CA THR A 380 -8.39 -19.12 -5.48
C THR A 380 -6.94 -19.42 -5.84
N ALA A 381 -6.11 -19.84 -4.89
CA ALA A 381 -4.73 -20.28 -5.15
C ALA A 381 -4.69 -21.51 -6.07
N TYR A 382 -5.54 -22.52 -5.80
CA TYR A 382 -5.64 -23.71 -6.64
C TYR A 382 -6.06 -23.38 -8.08
N LEU A 383 -7.10 -22.54 -8.25
CA LEU A 383 -7.57 -22.11 -9.57
C LEU A 383 -6.49 -21.37 -10.36
N ALA A 384 -5.76 -20.47 -9.69
CA ALA A 384 -4.67 -19.74 -10.31
C ALA A 384 -3.50 -20.64 -10.70
N ALA A 385 -3.11 -21.59 -9.83
CA ALA A 385 -2.08 -22.57 -10.13
C ALA A 385 -2.50 -23.48 -11.31
N LYS A 386 -3.76 -23.91 -11.36
CA LYS A 386 -4.31 -24.70 -12.47
C LYS A 386 -4.28 -23.92 -13.79
N LEU A 387 -4.62 -22.63 -13.75
CA LEU A 387 -4.55 -21.75 -14.93
C LEU A 387 -3.10 -21.56 -15.40
N ALA A 388 -2.17 -21.27 -14.47
CA ALA A 388 -0.75 -21.14 -14.75
C ALA A 388 -0.18 -22.45 -15.32
N LYS A 389 -0.57 -23.61 -14.79
CA LYS A 389 -0.17 -24.92 -15.33
C LYS A 389 -0.65 -25.11 -16.77
N LYS A 390 -1.85 -24.65 -17.09
CA LYS A 390 -2.43 -24.79 -18.43
C LYS A 390 -1.71 -23.94 -19.49
N TRP A 391 -1.16 -22.78 -19.12
CA TRP A 391 -0.66 -21.80 -20.09
C TRP A 391 0.83 -21.47 -19.98
N VAL A 392 1.45 -21.68 -18.82
CA VAL A 392 2.87 -21.39 -18.56
C VAL A 392 3.68 -22.67 -18.42
N LEU A 393 3.22 -23.65 -17.63
CA LEU A 393 3.95 -24.90 -17.37
C LEU A 393 3.67 -26.00 -18.41
N LYS A 394 3.29 -25.62 -19.65
CA LYS A 394 3.01 -26.57 -20.75
C LYS A 394 4.23 -26.86 -21.64
N LEU A 395 5.43 -26.46 -21.22
CA LEU A 395 6.69 -26.78 -21.88
C LEU A 395 7.51 -27.72 -21.01
#